data_AF-A0A3P6FQ14-F1
#
_entry.id   AF-A0A3P6FQ14-F1
#
_cell.length_a   1.000
_cell.length_b   1.000
_cell.length_c   1.000
_cell.angle_alpha   90.00
_cell.angle_beta   90.00
_cell.angle_gamma   90.00
#
_symmetry.space_group_name_H-M   'P 1'
#
loop_
_entity.id
_entity.type
_entity.pdbx_description
1 polymer ?
#
loop_
_entity_poly.entity_id
_entity_poly.type
_entity_poly.pdbx_seq_one_letter_code
_entity_poly.pdbx_strand_id
1 'polypeptide(L)'
;MKDALEYFFNRHGTKFVMEHAWRELRHDQKWASTYVGKDGGNEKRKQVDIEEEVGEPEGRPIGIKASKAATKKKKNGKEESLSQIQAIMEMKSKVSKQKLLERLLNKKDPLTEMETSLKLKLMSEML
;
A
#
# COMPACT_ATOMS: atom_id res chain seq x y z
N MET A 1 0.40 -2.33 21.07
CA MET A 1 0.96 -2.91 19.83
C MET A 1 1.42 -4.35 20.03
N LYS A 2 2.32 -4.65 20.99
CA LYS A 2 2.77 -6.03 21.26
C LYS A 2 1.60 -6.92 21.69
N ASP A 3 0.91 -6.47 22.73
CA ASP A 3 -0.38 -6.89 23.27
C ASP A 3 -1.44 -7.31 22.23
N ALA A 4 -1.60 -6.57 21.12
CA ALA A 4 -2.53 -6.96 20.04
C ALA A 4 -2.03 -8.16 19.20
N LEU A 5 -0.72 -8.24 18.96
CA LEU A 5 -0.06 -9.35 18.26
C LEU A 5 -0.01 -10.60 19.15
N GLU A 6 0.12 -10.41 20.46
CA GLU A 6 0.10 -11.45 21.49
C GLU A 6 -1.32 -12.02 21.67
N TYR A 7 -2.34 -11.18 21.73
CA TYR A 7 -3.75 -11.61 21.69
C TYR A 7 -4.06 -12.42 20.42
N PHE A 8 -3.58 -11.97 19.26
CA PHE A 8 -3.70 -12.74 18.01
C PHE A 8 -3.00 -14.10 18.11
N PHE A 9 -1.74 -14.13 18.58
CA PHE A 9 -0.97 -15.37 18.72
C PHE A 9 -1.65 -16.37 19.66
N ASN A 10 -2.13 -15.90 20.81
CA ASN A 10 -2.84 -16.72 21.80
C ASN A 10 -4.19 -17.27 21.29
N ARG A 11 -4.79 -16.62 20.29
CA ARG A 11 -6.08 -17.03 19.70
C ARG A 11 -5.93 -17.91 18.44
N HIS A 12 -4.87 -17.71 17.65
CA HIS A 12 -4.69 -18.34 16.34
C HIS A 12 -3.46 -19.26 16.24
N GLY A 13 -2.71 -19.45 17.34
CA GLY A 13 -1.52 -20.32 17.41
C GLY A 13 -0.35 -19.91 16.50
N THR A 14 -0.48 -18.77 15.82
CA THR A 14 0.36 -18.35 14.70
C THR A 14 0.70 -16.87 14.84
N LYS A 15 1.89 -16.47 14.41
CA LYS A 15 2.30 -15.06 14.45
C LYS A 15 1.53 -14.29 13.39
N PHE A 16 1.05 -13.10 13.70
CA PHE A 16 0.41 -12.24 12.71
C PHE A 16 1.42 -11.87 11.61
N VAL A 17 1.14 -12.29 10.38
CA VAL A 17 1.93 -11.94 9.18
C VAL A 17 0.99 -11.25 8.20
N MET A 18 1.48 -10.20 7.54
CA MET A 18 0.72 -9.44 6.52
C MET A 18 0.17 -10.32 5.39
N GLU A 19 0.87 -11.42 5.09
CA GLU A 19 0.43 -12.55 4.24
C GLU A 19 -0.99 -13.04 4.57
N HIS A 20 -1.32 -13.21 5.85
CA HIS A 20 -2.60 -13.77 6.27
C HIS A 20 -3.76 -12.79 6.00
N ALA A 21 -3.58 -11.52 6.41
CA ALA A 21 -4.55 -10.46 6.11
C ALA A 21 -4.73 -10.25 4.60
N TRP A 22 -3.65 -10.38 3.82
CA TRP A 22 -3.72 -10.34 2.35
C TRP A 22 -4.51 -11.53 1.78
N ARG A 23 -4.28 -12.75 2.27
CA ARG A 23 -5.01 -13.96 1.84
C ARG A 23 -6.51 -13.90 2.14
N GLU A 24 -6.91 -13.27 3.24
CA GLU A 24 -8.33 -13.09 3.59
C GLU A 24 -8.98 -11.97 2.76
N LEU A 25 -8.32 -10.81 2.64
CA LEU A 25 -8.90 -9.63 2.00
C LEU A 25 -8.89 -9.65 0.46
N ARG A 26 -8.08 -10.50 -0.18
CA ARG A 26 -7.98 -10.60 -1.65
C ARG A 26 -9.30 -10.91 -2.38
N HIS A 27 -10.32 -11.37 -1.65
CA HIS A 27 -11.65 -11.70 -2.19
C HIS A 27 -12.77 -10.74 -1.72
N ASP A 28 -12.48 -9.70 -0.90
CA ASP A 28 -13.45 -8.64 -0.59
C ASP A 28 -13.67 -7.77 -1.83
N GLN A 29 -14.93 -7.61 -2.25
CA GLN A 29 -15.34 -6.81 -3.41
C GLN A 29 -14.80 -5.36 -3.40
N LYS A 30 -14.57 -4.76 -2.22
CA LYS A 30 -13.97 -3.42 -2.09
C LYS A 30 -12.49 -3.38 -2.45
N TRP A 31 -11.78 -4.49 -2.27
CA TRP A 31 -10.34 -4.62 -2.51
C TRP A 31 -10.08 -5.16 -3.92
N ALA A 32 -10.84 -6.16 -4.36
CA ALA A 32 -10.78 -6.73 -5.72
C ALA A 32 -11.07 -5.69 -6.81
N SER A 33 -11.98 -4.73 -6.56
CA SER A 33 -12.35 -3.66 -7.49
C SER A 33 -11.27 -2.59 -7.72
N THR A 34 -10.04 -2.78 -7.20
CA THR A 34 -8.91 -1.87 -7.44
C THR A 34 -8.10 -2.19 -8.70
N TYR A 35 -8.33 -3.33 -9.35
CA TYR A 35 -7.70 -3.70 -10.62
C TYR A 35 -8.71 -3.77 -11.78
N VAL A 36 -9.31 -2.61 -12.09
CA VAL A 36 -9.88 -2.35 -13.42
C VAL A 36 -8.98 -1.30 -14.08
N GLY A 37 -8.53 -1.58 -15.30
CA GLY A 37 -7.70 -0.65 -16.07
C GLY A 37 -8.39 0.71 -16.21
N LYS A 38 -7.63 1.81 -16.11
CA LYS A 38 -8.18 3.17 -16.10
C LYS A 38 -8.46 3.69 -17.53
N ASP A 39 -9.18 2.89 -18.31
CA ASP A 39 -9.78 3.25 -19.59
C ASP A 39 -11.27 2.89 -19.55
N GLY A 40 -12.12 3.86 -19.87
CA GLY A 40 -13.57 3.77 -19.65
C GLY A 40 -14.15 5.15 -19.35
N GLY A 41 -14.86 5.72 -20.33
CA GLY A 41 -15.40 7.08 -20.28
C GLY A 41 -16.49 7.29 -19.22
N ASN A 42 -16.61 8.54 -18.76
CA ASN A 42 -17.65 8.98 -17.82
C ASN A 42 -18.93 9.35 -18.59
N GLU A 43 -19.84 8.40 -18.79
CA GLU A 43 -21.10 8.63 -19.53
C GLU A 43 -22.37 8.37 -18.70
N LYS A 44 -23.38 9.22 -18.91
CA LYS A 44 -24.73 9.14 -18.31
C LYS A 44 -25.78 8.90 -19.40
N ARG A 45 -26.68 7.94 -19.20
CA ARG A 45 -28.03 7.75 -19.82
C ARG A 45 -28.63 6.53 -19.08
N LYS A 46 -29.68 6.62 -18.25
CA LYS A 46 -31.11 6.97 -18.41
C LYS A 46 -31.92 5.88 -19.18
N GLN A 47 -32.79 5.19 -18.42
CA GLN A 47 -34.09 4.53 -18.71
C GLN A 47 -34.43 4.22 -20.19
N VAL A 48 -34.83 2.99 -20.54
CA VAL A 48 -36.23 2.45 -20.62
C VAL A 48 -36.09 0.99 -21.20
N ASP A 49 -36.92 -0.07 -21.02
CA ASP A 49 -38.35 -0.24 -20.61
C ASP A 49 -38.63 -1.56 -19.79
N ILE A 50 -39.91 -2.01 -19.79
CA ILE A 50 -40.60 -3.25 -19.33
C ILE A 50 -40.11 -4.52 -20.11
N GLU A 51 -40.04 -5.76 -19.57
CA GLU A 51 -41.11 -6.77 -19.33
C GLU A 51 -40.91 -7.69 -18.10
N GLU A 52 -41.98 -8.38 -17.68
CA GLU A 52 -42.07 -9.36 -16.56
C GLU A 52 -41.44 -10.72 -16.95
N GLU A 53 -41.07 -11.66 -16.07
CA GLU A 53 -41.89 -12.29 -15.02
C GLU A 53 -41.05 -12.96 -13.88
N VAL A 54 -41.53 -12.84 -12.63
CA VAL A 54 -41.24 -13.62 -11.39
C VAL A 54 -39.78 -13.92 -11.01
N GLY A 55 -39.33 -13.31 -9.90
CA GLY A 55 -38.03 -13.62 -9.26
C GLY A 55 -37.67 -12.74 -8.05
N GLU A 56 -38.57 -12.65 -7.06
CA GLU A 56 -38.47 -11.93 -5.76
C GLU A 56 -37.30 -10.93 -5.53
N PRO A 57 -37.57 -9.60 -5.52
CA PRO A 57 -36.55 -8.61 -5.22
C PRO A 57 -36.35 -8.42 -3.70
N GLU A 58 -35.38 -9.12 -3.10
CA GLU A 58 -34.98 -8.87 -1.70
C GLU A 58 -34.66 -7.37 -1.46
N GLY A 59 -35.48 -6.74 -0.61
CA GLY A 59 -35.47 -5.30 -0.41
C GLY A 59 -34.21 -4.80 0.28
N ARG A 60 -33.27 -4.24 -0.50
CA ARG A 60 -32.06 -3.57 0.02
C ARG A 60 -32.44 -2.57 1.13
N PRO A 61 -31.94 -2.72 2.38
CA PRO A 61 -32.42 -1.91 3.50
C PRO A 61 -32.15 -0.41 3.29
N ILE A 62 -33.23 0.37 3.33
CA ILE A 62 -33.20 1.82 3.20
C ILE A 62 -32.58 2.40 4.49
N GLY A 63 -31.38 2.99 4.35
CA GLY A 63 -30.68 3.64 5.46
C GLY A 63 -29.30 4.21 5.09
N ILE A 64 -28.58 3.59 4.14
CA ILE A 64 -27.17 3.90 3.83
C ILE A 64 -27.00 5.14 2.91
N LYS A 65 -27.78 6.22 3.11
CA LYS A 65 -27.68 7.48 2.34
C LYS A 65 -27.16 8.70 3.13
N ALA A 66 -27.30 8.76 4.45
CA ALA A 66 -26.81 9.90 5.25
C ALA A 66 -25.28 9.85 5.48
N SER A 67 -24.78 8.79 6.12
CA SER A 67 -23.39 8.71 6.63
C SER A 67 -22.31 8.77 5.54
N LYS A 68 -22.65 8.52 4.27
CA LYS A 68 -21.73 8.59 3.12
C LYS A 68 -21.45 10.01 2.63
N ALA A 69 -22.18 11.02 3.09
CA ALA A 69 -21.91 12.42 2.76
C ALA A 69 -20.68 12.97 3.51
N ALA A 70 -20.57 12.66 4.82
CA ALA A 70 -19.50 13.16 5.68
C ALA A 70 -18.11 12.65 5.27
N THR A 71 -18.00 11.39 4.82
CA THR A 71 -16.71 10.75 4.51
C THR A 71 -15.96 11.41 3.34
N LYS A 72 -16.65 12.16 2.46
CA LYS A 72 -16.01 12.87 1.33
C LYS A 72 -15.10 14.04 1.75
N LYS A 73 -15.11 14.47 3.02
CA LYS A 73 -14.31 15.62 3.52
C LYS A 73 -12.94 15.25 4.13
N LYS A 74 -12.42 14.03 3.97
CA LYS A 74 -11.00 13.71 4.26
C LYS A 74 -10.26 13.23 3.01
N LYS A 75 -9.81 14.17 2.17
CA LYS A 75 -8.97 13.89 0.99
C LYS A 75 -7.47 13.86 1.35
N ASN A 76 -7.03 14.70 2.29
CA ASN A 76 -5.61 14.91 2.62
C ASN A 76 -4.90 13.66 3.18
N GLY A 77 -5.55 12.89 4.06
CA GLY A 77 -4.87 11.79 4.79
C GLY A 77 -4.25 10.69 3.91
N LYS A 78 -4.72 10.51 2.66
CA LYS A 78 -4.07 9.60 1.71
C LYS A 78 -2.80 10.22 1.09
N GLU A 79 -2.82 11.51 0.82
CA GLU A 79 -1.68 12.27 0.29
C GLU A 79 -0.56 12.38 1.33
N GLU A 80 -0.92 12.67 2.59
CA GLU A 80 -0.02 12.62 3.76
C GLU A 80 0.62 11.24 3.93
N SER A 81 -0.13 10.15 3.72
CA SER A 81 0.44 8.79 3.80
C SER A 81 1.42 8.46 2.66
N LEU A 82 1.20 9.03 1.47
CA LEU A 82 2.07 8.80 0.31
C LEU A 82 3.38 9.61 0.42
N SER A 83 3.31 10.87 0.86
CA SER A 83 4.51 11.67 1.10
C SER A 83 5.35 11.11 2.25
N GLN A 84 4.71 10.57 3.30
CA GLN A 84 5.41 9.85 4.37
C GLN A 84 6.12 8.59 3.86
N ILE A 85 5.47 7.78 3.00
CA ILE A 85 6.10 6.61 2.38
C ILE A 85 7.29 7.02 1.51
N GLN A 86 7.15 8.08 0.70
CA GLN A 86 8.24 8.58 -0.14
C GLN A 86 9.44 9.04 0.71
N ALA A 87 9.22 9.83 1.77
CA ALA A 87 10.28 10.26 2.68
C ALA A 87 11.01 9.07 3.33
N ILE A 88 10.27 8.00 3.70
CA ILE A 88 10.86 6.76 4.22
C ILE A 88 11.70 6.04 3.15
N MET A 89 11.27 6.03 1.89
CA MET A 89 12.04 5.45 0.78
C MET A 89 13.33 6.24 0.49
N GLU A 90 13.27 7.57 0.54
CA GLU A 90 14.44 8.45 0.38
C GLU A 90 15.44 8.27 1.53
N MET A 91 14.99 8.23 2.78
CA MET A 91 15.84 7.91 3.94
C MET A 91 16.46 6.51 3.82
N LYS A 92 15.68 5.50 3.41
CA LYS A 92 16.18 4.13 3.19
C LYS A 92 17.25 4.07 2.09
N SER A 93 17.10 4.87 1.02
CA SER A 93 18.11 5.00 -0.04
C SER A 93 19.42 5.57 0.49
N LYS A 94 19.36 6.68 1.26
CA LYS A 94 20.53 7.30 1.91
C LYS A 94 21.26 6.31 2.84
N VAL A 95 20.53 5.63 3.72
CA VAL A 95 21.08 4.60 4.63
C VAL A 95 21.67 3.41 3.86
N SER A 96 21.10 3.04 2.70
CA SER A 96 21.64 1.97 1.85
C SER A 96 22.97 2.36 1.20
N LYS A 97 23.13 3.62 0.77
CA LYS A 97 24.41 4.16 0.27
C LYS A 97 25.48 4.20 1.37
N GLN A 98 25.13 4.69 2.56
CA GLN A 98 26.00 4.71 3.72
C GLN A 98 26.53 3.30 4.06
N LYS A 99 25.64 2.30 4.16
CA LYS A 99 26.03 0.90 4.43
C LYS A 99 26.88 0.25 3.32
N LEU A 100 26.74 0.71 2.08
CA LEU A 100 27.63 0.29 0.99
C LEU A 100 29.03 0.91 1.14
N LEU A 101 29.10 2.19 1.47
CA LEU A 101 30.37 2.89 1.76
C LEU A 101 31.08 2.31 2.99
N GLU A 102 30.36 2.06 4.09
CA GLU A 102 30.88 1.34 5.28
C GLU A 102 31.51 -0.01 4.91
N ARG A 103 30.84 -0.80 4.06
CA ARG A 103 31.37 -2.09 3.61
C ARG A 103 32.64 -1.95 2.78
N LEU A 104 32.74 -0.92 1.94
CA LEU A 104 33.94 -0.63 1.13
C LEU A 104 35.08 -0.05 1.97
N LEU A 105 34.78 0.68 3.05
CA LEU A 105 35.77 1.17 4.02
C LEU A 105 36.32 0.05 4.91
N ASN A 106 35.50 -0.94 5.23
CA ASN A 106 35.87 -2.09 6.08
C ASN A 106 36.55 -3.25 5.33
N LYS A 107 36.72 -3.17 4.01
CA LYS A 107 37.55 -4.13 3.26
C LYS A 107 39.02 -3.98 3.66
N LYS A 108 39.67 -5.10 3.99
CA LYS A 108 41.11 -5.16 4.32
C LYS A 108 41.98 -5.37 3.08
N ASP A 109 41.42 -6.03 2.07
CA ASP A 109 42.06 -6.27 0.78
C ASP A 109 42.09 -4.97 -0.05
N PRO A 110 43.09 -4.77 -0.93
CA PRO A 110 43.13 -3.61 -1.81
C PRO A 110 41.89 -3.58 -2.72
N LEU A 111 41.16 -2.46 -2.69
CA LEU A 111 39.97 -2.25 -3.53
C LEU A 111 40.37 -2.25 -5.00
N THR A 112 39.54 -2.86 -5.84
CA THR A 112 39.67 -2.77 -7.30
C THR A 112 39.38 -1.35 -7.80
N GLU A 113 39.86 -0.99 -8.99
CA GLU A 113 39.67 0.34 -9.59
C GLU A 113 38.18 0.76 -9.71
N MET A 114 37.31 -0.21 -9.99
CA MET A 114 35.86 0.02 -10.00
C MET A 114 35.31 0.35 -8.60
N GLU A 115 35.85 -0.28 -7.56
CA GLU A 115 35.44 -0.06 -6.17
C GLU A 115 36.03 1.23 -5.58
N THR A 116 37.25 1.62 -5.95
CA THR A 116 37.81 2.93 -5.55
C THR A 116 37.04 4.07 -6.22
N SER A 117 36.70 3.95 -7.51
CA SER A 117 35.83 4.88 -8.23
C SER A 117 34.44 4.99 -7.60
N LEU A 118 33.80 3.85 -7.30
CA LEU A 118 32.48 3.82 -6.65
C LEU A 118 32.53 4.37 -5.20
N LYS A 119 33.60 4.11 -4.44
CA LYS A 119 33.86 4.69 -3.12
C LYS A 119 34.00 6.21 -3.20
N LEU A 120 34.81 6.73 -4.14
CA LEU A 120 34.96 8.17 -4.37
C LEU A 120 33.63 8.84 -4.72
N LYS A 121 32.84 8.22 -5.60
CA LYS A 121 31.50 8.71 -5.94
C LYS A 121 30.56 8.73 -4.74
N LEU A 122 30.51 7.66 -3.93
CA LEU A 122 29.66 7.62 -2.73
C LEU A 122 30.08 8.65 -1.68
N MET A 123 31.37 8.94 -1.53
CA MET A 123 31.84 10.02 -0.64
C MET A 123 31.44 11.41 -1.18
N SER A 124 31.55 11.63 -2.50
CA SER A 124 31.15 12.89 -3.15
C SER A 124 29.62 13.11 -3.17
N GLU A 125 28.82 12.04 -3.13
CA GLU A 125 27.36 12.10 -2.94
C GLU A 125 26.93 12.30 -1.46
N MET A 126 27.89 12.42 -0.53
CA MET A 126 27.67 12.56 0.92
C MET A 126 28.30 13.83 1.53
N LEU A 127 28.96 14.66 0.71
CA LEU A 127 29.51 15.98 1.06
C LEU A 127 28.60 17.10 0.52
#